data_AF-A0A5B6Z3V6-F1
#
_entry.id   AF-A0A5B6Z3V6-F1
#
_cell.length_a   1.000
_cell.length_b   1.000
_cell.length_c   1.000
_cell.angle_alpha   90.00
_cell.angle_beta   90.00
_cell.angle_gamma   90.00
#
_symmetry.space_group_name_H-M   'P 1'
#
loop_
_entity.id
_entity.type
_entity.pdbx_description
1 polymer ?
#
loop_
_entity_poly.entity_id
_entity_poly.type
_entity_poly.pdbx_seq_one_letter_code
_entity_poly.pdbx_strand_id
1 'polypeptide(L)'
;MQFVRCHSDHTCFIRRGSDGLCILLSVYVDDIIITGDDTPGIAQVKQDLGRFFDVKDLGSLRYFLGIEVARSRHGISLSQRKYVLDLLQDTGMLGCRPVSTPMDPNLKLTNMRPDLTFTMSVISQIMHAPRTSHLDVVYHILRYLKSCPGLGLFYVSGTQLGISCYTDADYAGSK
;
A
#
# COMPACT_ATOMS: atom_id res chain seq x y z
N MET A 1 -14.82 -23.66 0.50
CA MET A 1 -14.44 -22.82 -0.65
C MET A 1 -13.13 -23.35 -1.24
N GLN A 2 -13.03 -23.61 -2.54
CA GLN A 2 -11.85 -24.21 -3.18
C GLN A 2 -10.74 -23.17 -3.49
N PHE A 3 -10.23 -22.47 -2.47
CA PHE A 3 -9.14 -21.52 -2.65
C PHE A 3 -7.78 -22.19 -2.46
N VAL A 4 -6.81 -21.81 -3.28
CA VAL A 4 -5.40 -22.19 -3.16
C VAL A 4 -4.61 -20.94 -2.82
N ARG A 5 -3.77 -21.01 -1.77
CA ARG A 5 -2.90 -19.89 -1.39
C ARG A 5 -1.86 -19.62 -2.48
N CYS A 6 -1.65 -18.36 -2.83
CA CYS A 6 -0.59 -17.94 -3.74
C CYS A 6 0.79 -18.30 -3.14
N HIS A 7 1.73 -18.73 -3.98
CA HIS A 7 3.06 -19.13 -3.53
C HIS A 7 3.93 -17.92 -3.16
N SER A 8 3.75 -16.81 -3.87
CA SER A 8 4.54 -15.59 -3.69
C SER A 8 4.01 -14.67 -2.59
N ASP A 9 2.75 -14.81 -2.20
CA ASP A 9 2.09 -13.97 -1.20
C ASP A 9 1.14 -14.81 -0.35
N HIS A 10 1.44 -14.95 0.94
CA HIS A 10 0.66 -15.75 1.87
C HIS A 10 -0.72 -15.15 2.22
N THR A 11 -0.93 -13.87 1.92
CA THR A 11 -2.20 -13.17 2.12
C THR A 11 -3.14 -13.28 0.94
N CYS A 12 -2.64 -13.77 -0.20
CA CYS A 12 -3.40 -13.90 -1.44
C CYS A 12 -3.83 -15.35 -1.68
N PHE A 13 -5.11 -15.53 -2.00
CA PHE A 13 -5.75 -16.80 -2.27
C PHE A 13 -6.42 -16.74 -3.63
N ILE A 14 -6.28 -17.80 -4.41
CA ILE A 14 -6.75 -17.88 -5.78
C ILE A 14 -7.67 -19.09 -5.91
N ARG A 15 -8.88 -18.86 -6.41
CA ARG A 15 -9.81 -19.92 -6.82
C ARG A 15 -9.93 -19.88 -8.33
N ARG A 16 -9.61 -20.99 -8.99
CA ARG A 16 -9.78 -21.14 -10.45
C ARG A 16 -10.95 -22.09 -10.71
N GLY A 17 -11.93 -21.61 -11.47
CA GLY A 17 -13.06 -22.40 -11.96
C GLY A 17 -12.64 -23.31 -13.11
N SER A 18 -13.45 -24.33 -13.37
CA SER A 18 -13.26 -25.26 -14.50
C SER A 18 -13.48 -24.59 -15.86
N ASP A 19 -14.18 -23.47 -15.89
CA ASP A 19 -14.45 -22.59 -17.03
C ASP A 19 -13.32 -21.60 -17.32
N GLY A 20 -12.24 -21.62 -16.52
CA GLY A 20 -11.11 -20.71 -16.64
C GLY A 20 -11.29 -19.38 -15.91
N LEU A 21 -12.48 -19.12 -15.34
CA LEU A 21 -12.71 -17.95 -14.51
C LEU A 21 -11.92 -18.07 -13.20
N CYS A 22 -11.55 -16.93 -12.64
CA CYS A 22 -10.66 -16.81 -11.50
C CYS A 22 -11.23 -15.81 -10.49
N ILE A 23 -11.10 -16.15 -9.22
CA ILE A 23 -11.31 -15.24 -8.09
C ILE A 23 -10.01 -15.12 -7.33
N LEU A 24 -9.57 -13.88 -7.13
CA LEU A 24 -8.52 -13.53 -6.20
C LEU A 24 -9.14 -12.95 -4.93
N LEU A 25 -8.69 -13.48 -3.81
CA LEU A 25 -9.05 -13.07 -2.46
C LEU A 25 -7.76 -12.68 -1.75
N SER A 26 -7.58 -11.40 -1.41
CA SER A 26 -6.45 -10.93 -0.61
C SER A 26 -6.96 -10.53 0.77
N VAL A 27 -6.32 -11.04 1.82
CA VAL A 27 -6.71 -10.84 3.22
C VAL A 27 -5.57 -10.15 3.95
N TYR A 28 -5.79 -8.92 4.39
CA TYR A 28 -4.84 -8.16 5.18
C TYR A 28 -5.47 -7.77 6.53
N VAL A 29 -5.07 -8.48 7.59
CA VAL A 29 -5.62 -8.27 8.94
C VAL A 29 -7.16 -8.26 8.90
N ASP A 30 -7.79 -7.11 9.14
CA ASP A 30 -9.24 -6.94 9.19
C ASP A 30 -9.87 -6.63 7.82
N ASP A 31 -9.05 -6.30 6.81
CA ASP A 31 -9.50 -5.92 5.47
C ASP A 31 -9.41 -7.08 4.47
N ILE A 32 -10.47 -7.27 3.69
CA ILE A 32 -10.55 -8.29 2.64
C ILE A 32 -10.81 -7.62 1.29
N ILE A 33 -9.96 -7.92 0.30
CA ILE A 33 -10.18 -7.57 -1.11
C ILE A 33 -10.62 -8.84 -1.85
N ILE A 34 -11.72 -8.74 -2.60
CA ILE A 34 -12.18 -9.78 -3.52
C ILE A 34 -12.25 -9.19 -4.92
N THR A 35 -11.61 -9.84 -5.89
CA THR A 35 -11.63 -9.44 -7.31
C THR A 35 -11.56 -10.67 -8.21
N GLY A 36 -11.93 -10.53 -9.49
CA GLY A 36 -11.97 -11.65 -10.42
C GLY A 36 -12.91 -11.39 -11.59
N ASP A 37 -12.94 -12.33 -12.54
CA ASP A 37 -13.84 -12.36 -13.69
C ASP A 37 -15.07 -13.27 -13.46
N ASP A 38 -15.13 -14.01 -12.35
CA ASP A 38 -16.30 -14.79 -11.88
C ASP A 38 -17.22 -13.95 -10.98
N THR A 39 -18.04 -13.06 -11.56
CA THR A 39 -18.96 -12.19 -10.79
C THR A 39 -19.96 -12.98 -9.93
N PRO A 40 -20.65 -14.02 -10.44
CA PRO A 40 -21.54 -14.85 -9.61
C PRO A 40 -20.80 -15.54 -8.47
N GLY A 41 -19.61 -16.06 -8.73
CA GLY A 41 -18.80 -16.70 -7.70
C GLY A 41 -18.28 -15.74 -6.64
N ILE A 42 -17.95 -14.49 -6.99
CA ILE A 42 -17.61 -13.45 -6.02
C ILE A 42 -18.80 -13.19 -5.09
N ALA A 43 -20.03 -13.11 -5.63
CA ALA A 43 -21.23 -12.93 -4.83
C ALA A 43 -21.43 -14.09 -3.83
N GLN A 44 -21.20 -15.33 -4.27
CA GLN A 44 -21.26 -16.50 -3.39
C GLN A 44 -20.20 -16.45 -2.29
N VAL A 45 -18.95 -16.09 -2.62
CA VAL A 45 -17.86 -15.96 -1.63
C VAL A 45 -18.19 -14.90 -0.60
N LYS A 46 -18.74 -13.75 -1.01
CA LYS A 46 -19.20 -12.70 -0.08
C LYS A 46 -20.29 -13.21 0.86
N GLN A 47 -21.29 -13.93 0.33
CA GLN A 47 -22.37 -14.50 1.14
C GLN A 47 -21.84 -15.50 2.16
N ASP A 48 -20.98 -16.41 1.72
CA ASP A 48 -20.40 -17.42 2.59
C ASP A 48 -19.50 -16.79 3.67
N LEU A 49 -18.68 -15.78 3.34
CA LEU A 49 -17.89 -15.04 4.33
C LEU A 49 -18.80 -14.39 5.39
N GLY A 50 -19.89 -13.75 4.96
CA GLY A 50 -20.86 -13.12 5.87
C GLY A 50 -21.64 -14.11 6.75
N ARG A 51 -21.62 -15.40 6.44
CA ARG A 51 -22.19 -16.44 7.32
C ARG A 51 -21.26 -16.84 8.45
N PHE A 52 -19.95 -16.80 8.22
CA PHE A 52 -18.94 -17.26 9.18
C PHE A 52 -18.28 -16.10 9.95
N PHE A 53 -18.27 -14.91 9.37
CA PHE A 53 -17.58 -13.73 9.88
C PHE A 53 -18.49 -12.50 9.80
N ASP A 54 -18.31 -11.55 10.72
CA ASP A 54 -19.01 -10.27 10.68
C ASP A 54 -18.37 -9.34 9.63
N VAL A 55 -18.68 -9.62 8.35
CA VAL A 55 -18.11 -8.91 7.20
C VAL A 55 -19.13 -7.94 6.64
N LYS A 56 -18.71 -6.68 6.51
CA LYS A 56 -19.50 -5.63 5.84
C LYS A 56 -19.01 -5.43 4.41
N ASP A 57 -19.92 -5.60 3.44
CA ASP A 57 -19.62 -5.25 2.05
C ASP A 57 -19.63 -3.72 1.88
N LEU A 58 -18.46 -3.14 1.63
CA LEU A 58 -18.28 -1.71 1.36
C LEU A 58 -18.48 -1.36 -0.13
N GLY A 59 -18.80 -2.35 -0.97
CA GLY A 59 -19.03 -2.19 -2.40
C GLY A 59 -17.74 -2.13 -3.19
N SER A 60 -17.67 -1.21 -4.16
CA SER A 60 -16.46 -1.03 -4.98
C SER A 60 -15.30 -0.52 -4.13
N LEU A 61 -14.10 -1.09 -4.34
CA LEU A 61 -12.87 -0.67 -3.66
C LEU A 61 -12.61 0.82 -3.90
N ARG A 62 -12.70 1.62 -2.83
CA ARG A 62 -12.39 3.06 -2.81
C ARG A 62 -11.21 3.39 -1.91
N TYR A 63 -11.03 2.64 -0.82
CA TYR A 63 -9.92 2.81 0.11
C TYR A 63 -9.42 1.44 0.56
N PHE A 64 -8.11 1.29 0.69
CA PHE A 64 -7.45 0.13 1.28
C PHE A 64 -6.08 0.52 1.84
N LEU A 65 -5.82 0.27 3.12
CA LEU A 65 -4.54 0.61 3.78
C LEU A 65 -4.08 2.07 3.57
N GLY A 66 -5.01 3.02 3.63
CA GLY A 66 -4.73 4.43 3.40
C GLY A 66 -4.50 4.81 1.92
N ILE A 67 -4.63 3.85 0.99
CA ILE A 67 -4.60 4.08 -0.45
C ILE A 67 -6.03 4.32 -0.94
N GLU A 68 -6.27 5.51 -1.48
CA GLU A 68 -7.46 5.85 -2.23
C GLU A 68 -7.39 5.28 -3.64
N VAL A 69 -8.49 4.68 -4.09
CA VAL A 69 -8.64 4.06 -5.41
C VAL A 69 -9.76 4.79 -6.16
N ALA A 70 -9.40 5.54 -7.19
CA ALA A 70 -10.34 6.18 -8.10
C ALA A 70 -10.35 5.45 -9.44
N ARG A 71 -11.54 5.10 -9.93
CA ARG A 71 -11.72 4.41 -11.22
C ARG A 71 -12.38 5.35 -12.22
N SER A 72 -11.88 5.38 -13.44
CA SER A 72 -12.45 6.15 -14.55
C SER A 72 -12.38 5.35 -15.85
N ARG A 73 -13.06 5.82 -16.90
CA ARG A 73 -12.92 5.25 -18.27
C ARG A 73 -11.50 5.29 -18.81
N HIS A 74 -10.64 6.15 -18.26
CA HIS A 74 -9.25 6.32 -18.68
C HIS A 74 -8.27 5.43 -17.92
N GLY A 75 -8.71 4.80 -16.82
CA GLY A 75 -7.80 4.04 -15.97
C GLY A 75 -8.16 4.07 -14.49
N ILE A 76 -7.26 3.51 -13.68
CA ILE A 76 -7.32 3.44 -12.21
C ILE A 76 -6.24 4.35 -11.65
N SER A 77 -6.60 5.26 -10.75
CA SER A 77 -5.67 6.07 -9.97
C SER A 77 -5.59 5.57 -8.54
N LEU A 78 -4.37 5.41 -8.03
CA LEU A 78 -4.07 5.10 -6.64
C LEU A 78 -3.38 6.30 -6.01
N SER A 79 -3.85 6.78 -4.86
CA SER A 79 -3.25 7.92 -4.16
C SER A 79 -3.28 7.75 -2.65
N GLN A 80 -2.24 8.20 -1.95
CA GLN A 80 -2.24 8.31 -0.49
C GLN A 80 -2.48 9.74 -0.01
N ARG A 81 -2.95 10.64 -0.89
CA ARG A 81 -3.11 12.07 -0.59
C ARG A 81 -3.90 12.32 0.68
N LYS A 82 -5.08 11.70 0.81
CA LYS A 82 -5.94 11.85 1.97
C LYS A 82 -5.23 11.37 3.25
N TYR A 83 -4.61 10.20 3.20
CA TYR A 83 -3.86 9.64 4.32
C TYR A 83 -2.73 10.57 4.79
N VAL A 84 -1.95 11.13 3.85
CA VAL A 84 -0.88 12.09 4.16
C VAL A 84 -1.46 13.37 4.78
N LEU A 85 -2.56 13.90 4.25
CA LEU A 85 -3.18 15.11 4.78
C LEU A 85 -3.77 14.91 6.19
N ASP A 86 -4.46 13.80 6.41
CA ASP A 86 -5.03 13.44 7.71
C ASP A 86 -3.88 13.24 8.73
N LEU A 87 -2.80 12.54 8.36
CA LEU A 87 -1.61 12.38 9.20
C LEU A 87 -0.94 13.72 9.55
N LEU A 88 -0.82 14.63 8.57
CA LEU A 88 -0.27 15.98 8.81
C LEU A 88 -1.20 16.82 9.71
N GLN A 89 -2.51 16.60 9.64
CA GLN A 89 -3.48 17.28 10.49
C GLN A 89 -3.37 16.78 11.93
N ASP A 90 -3.39 15.46 12.13
CA ASP A 90 -3.34 14.83 13.46
C ASP A 90 -2.03 15.13 14.20
N THR A 91 -0.94 15.35 13.44
CA THR A 91 0.37 15.72 14.00
C THR A 91 0.60 17.23 14.10
N GLY A 92 -0.37 18.07 13.70
CA GLY A 92 -0.23 19.54 13.71
C GLY A 92 0.77 20.09 12.68
N MET A 93 1.12 19.29 11.67
CA MET A 93 2.15 19.57 10.67
C MET A 93 1.61 20.16 9.36
N LEU A 94 0.30 20.39 9.23
CA LEU A 94 -0.28 21.04 8.05
C LEU A 94 0.33 22.41 7.71
N GLY A 95 0.83 23.14 8.71
CA GLY A 95 1.49 24.44 8.55
C GLY A 95 3.02 24.38 8.35
N CYS A 96 3.65 23.21 8.44
CA CYS A 96 5.11 23.11 8.49
C CYS A 96 5.78 23.47 7.14
N ARG A 97 7.05 23.90 7.16
CA ARG A 97 7.81 24.07 5.91
C ARG A 97 8.18 22.69 5.35
N PRO A 98 7.89 22.39 4.07
CA PRO A 98 8.25 21.11 3.47
C PRO A 98 9.77 21.00 3.28
N VAL A 99 10.27 19.77 3.21
CA VAL A 99 11.67 19.45 2.89
C VAL A 99 11.71 18.53 1.67
N SER A 100 12.79 18.59 0.88
CA SER A 100 12.91 17.83 -0.38
C SER A 100 13.55 16.44 -0.20
N THR A 101 14.10 16.14 0.98
CA THR A 101 14.76 14.87 1.28
C THR A 101 14.06 14.18 2.45
N PRO A 102 13.98 12.83 2.47
CA PRO A 102 13.34 12.08 3.55
C PRO A 102 14.21 12.03 4.83
N MET A 103 15.51 12.34 4.73
CA MET A 103 16.44 12.45 5.85
C MET A 103 17.35 13.67 5.65
N ASP A 104 17.85 14.25 6.76
CA ASP A 104 18.85 15.31 6.72
C ASP A 104 20.20 14.73 6.22
N PRO A 105 20.77 15.24 5.11
CA PRO A 105 22.04 14.74 4.58
C PRO A 105 23.23 14.94 5.54
N ASN A 106 23.10 15.81 6.55
CA ASN A 106 24.12 16.03 7.58
C ASN A 106 24.02 15.04 8.74
N LEU A 107 22.92 14.28 8.83
CA LEU A 107 22.76 13.21 9.81
C LEU A 107 23.53 11.98 9.32
N LYS A 108 24.81 11.87 9.74
CA LYS A 108 25.69 10.72 9.42
C LYS A 108 25.22 9.44 10.14
N LEU A 109 24.11 8.86 9.70
CA LEU A 109 23.69 7.51 10.06
C LEU A 109 24.02 6.60 8.86
N THR A 110 25.30 6.21 8.75
CA THR A 110 25.84 5.24 7.77
C THR A 110 25.76 5.61 6.26
N ASN A 111 26.67 5.05 5.46
CA ASN A 111 26.96 5.39 4.06
C ASN A 111 25.86 5.03 3.02
N MET A 112 24.59 4.99 3.41
CA MET A 112 23.49 4.62 2.52
C MET A 112 22.72 5.86 2.07
N ARG A 113 22.29 5.89 0.80
CA ARG A 113 21.39 6.94 0.31
C ARG A 113 20.11 6.86 1.15
N PRO A 114 19.72 7.91 1.88
CA PRO A 114 18.53 7.85 2.71
C PRO A 114 17.30 7.92 1.80
N ASP A 115 16.70 6.77 1.53
CA ASP A 115 15.36 6.70 0.97
C ASP A 115 14.33 6.61 2.10
N LEU A 116 13.05 6.70 1.74
CA LEU A 116 11.97 6.62 2.71
C LEU A 116 11.96 5.24 3.42
N THR A 117 12.26 4.17 2.69
CA THR A 117 12.25 2.78 3.18
C THR A 117 13.30 2.55 4.28
N PHE A 118 14.53 3.03 4.06
CA PHE A 118 15.61 2.98 5.04
C PHE A 118 15.27 3.81 6.29
N THR A 119 14.72 5.00 6.08
CA THR A 119 14.33 5.86 7.22
C THR A 119 13.25 5.19 8.07
N MET A 120 12.27 4.55 7.43
CA MET A 120 11.20 3.82 8.12
C MET A 120 11.71 2.58 8.86
N SER A 121 12.67 1.84 8.29
CA SER A 121 13.21 0.64 8.95
C SER A 121 13.96 1.00 10.23
N VAL A 122 14.74 2.09 10.22
CA VAL A 122 15.43 2.61 11.41
C VAL A 122 14.44 3.08 12.47
N ILE A 123 13.41 3.84 12.10
CA ILE A 123 12.38 4.28 13.05
C ILE A 123 11.64 3.08 13.66
N SER A 124 11.27 2.10 12.84
CA SER A 124 10.54 0.90 13.27
C SER A 124 11.28 0.13 14.37
N GLN A 125 12.60 -0.01 14.24
CA GLN A 125 13.45 -0.67 15.25
C GLN A 125 13.45 0.02 16.61
N ILE A 126 13.10 1.31 16.66
CA ILE A 126 13.23 2.14 17.86
C ILE A 126 11.85 2.51 18.45
N MET A 127 10.76 1.98 17.88
CA MET A 127 9.38 2.18 18.35
C MET A 127 9.15 1.70 19.79
N HIS A 128 9.92 0.72 20.27
CA HIS A 128 9.82 0.22 21.65
C HIS A 128 10.34 1.24 22.70
N ALA A 129 11.20 2.20 22.32
CA ALA A 129 11.75 3.20 23.24
C ALA A 129 12.09 4.52 22.50
N PRO A 130 11.07 5.31 22.10
CA PRO A 130 11.29 6.55 21.36
C PRO A 130 12.03 7.60 22.20
N ARG A 131 12.92 8.36 21.55
CA ARG A 131 13.67 9.49 22.14
C ARG A 131 13.39 10.75 21.32
N THR A 132 13.71 11.92 21.86
CA THR A 132 13.53 13.22 21.19
C THR A 132 14.21 13.27 19.83
N SER A 133 15.42 12.73 19.71
CA SER A 133 16.15 12.63 18.43
C SER A 133 15.40 11.80 17.37
N HIS A 134 14.63 10.80 17.77
CA HIS A 134 13.84 9.99 16.83
C HIS A 134 12.58 10.73 16.38
N LEU A 135 11.97 11.51 17.28
CA LEU A 135 10.85 12.39 16.93
C LEU A 135 11.26 13.44 15.90
N ASP A 136 12.48 13.99 15.99
CA ASP A 136 13.00 14.93 14.99
C ASP A 136 13.06 14.31 13.59
N VAL A 137 13.45 13.03 13.48
CA VAL A 137 13.45 12.28 12.21
C VAL A 137 12.01 12.09 11.71
N VAL A 138 11.08 11.70 12.58
CA VAL A 138 9.66 11.57 12.22
C VAL A 138 9.10 12.90 11.70
N TYR A 139 9.37 14.01 12.38
CA TYR A 139 8.96 15.34 11.91
C TYR A 139 9.61 15.73 10.58
N HIS A 140 10.85 15.33 10.34
CA HIS A 140 11.52 15.53 9.05
C HIS A 140 10.80 14.76 7.93
N ILE A 141 10.40 13.51 8.17
CA ILE A 141 9.63 12.72 7.21
C ILE A 141 8.27 13.35 6.96
N LEU A 142 7.57 13.81 8.00
CA LEU A 142 6.27 14.49 7.82
C LEU A 142 6.42 15.75 6.95
N ARG A 143 7.50 16.52 7.14
CA ARG A 143 7.85 17.64 6.26
C ARG A 143 8.14 17.17 4.83
N TYR A 144 8.77 16.03 4.65
CA TYR A 144 9.04 15.46 3.34
C TYR A 144 7.75 15.05 2.63
N LEU A 145 6.86 14.32 3.30
CA LEU A 145 5.56 13.91 2.76
C LEU A 145 4.70 15.12 2.36
N LYS A 146 4.82 16.23 3.10
CA LYS A 146 4.16 17.50 2.76
C LYS A 146 4.63 18.08 1.41
N SER A 147 5.84 17.79 0.95
CA SER A 147 6.33 18.33 -0.33
C SER A 147 5.51 17.85 -1.52
N CYS A 148 4.95 16.63 -1.45
CA CYS A 148 4.36 15.95 -2.59
C CYS A 148 3.10 15.10 -2.25
N PRO A 149 2.07 15.64 -1.56
CA PRO A 149 0.89 14.86 -1.18
C PRO A 149 0.04 14.45 -2.39
N GLY A 150 0.26 15.03 -3.57
CA GLY A 150 -0.48 14.71 -4.79
C GLY A 150 0.09 13.56 -5.62
N LEU A 151 1.22 12.98 -5.21
CA LEU A 151 1.80 11.85 -5.94
C LEU A 151 0.91 10.60 -5.81
N GLY A 152 0.80 9.86 -6.89
CA GLY A 152 -0.01 8.67 -7.01
C GLY A 152 0.34 7.89 -8.26
N LEU A 153 -0.18 6.67 -8.36
CA LEU A 153 -0.02 5.81 -9.52
C LEU A 153 -1.26 5.94 -10.41
N PHE A 154 -1.06 5.96 -11.73
CA PHE A 154 -2.15 5.94 -12.70
C PHE A 154 -1.94 4.78 -13.69
N TYR A 155 -2.86 3.82 -13.65
CA TYR A 155 -2.90 2.68 -14.55
C TYR A 155 -3.89 2.98 -15.67
N VAL A 156 -3.39 3.19 -16.88
CA VAL A 156 -4.20 3.53 -18.06
C VAL A 156 -5.12 2.36 -18.44
N SER A 157 -6.35 2.66 -18.82
CA SER A 157 -7.30 1.70 -19.40
C SER A 157 -6.91 1.42 -20.85
N GLY A 158 -6.43 0.21 -21.16
CA GLY A 158 -6.06 -0.18 -22.53
C GLY A 158 -5.53 -1.60 -22.67
N THR A 159 -5.54 -2.11 -23.92
CA THR A 159 -5.02 -3.42 -24.33
C THR A 159 -3.48 -3.41 -24.39
N GLN A 160 -2.81 -3.58 -23.26
CA GLN A 160 -1.43 -4.08 -23.25
C GLN A 160 -1.36 -5.34 -22.39
N LEU A 161 -1.56 -6.48 -23.05
CA LEU A 161 -1.24 -7.84 -22.58
C LEU A 161 0.29 -8.10 -22.60
N GLY A 162 1.08 -7.06 -22.35
CA GLY A 162 2.53 -7.10 -22.28
C GLY A 162 2.98 -6.40 -21.00
N ILE A 163 2.60 -6.96 -19.85
CA ILE A 163 3.17 -6.54 -18.57
C ILE A 163 4.65 -6.94 -18.61
N SER A 164 5.51 -6.01 -18.98
CA SER A 164 6.95 -6.12 -18.80
C SER A 164 7.32 -5.51 -17.44
N CYS A 165 7.42 -6.36 -16.43
CA CYS A 165 7.93 -6.00 -15.11
C CYS A 165 9.46 -6.04 -15.14
N TYR A 166 10.10 -4.93 -14.79
CA TYR A 166 11.53 -4.88 -14.51
C TYR A 166 11.69 -4.62 -13.02
N THR A 167 12.42 -5.50 -12.33
CA THR A 167 12.75 -5.32 -10.91
C THR A 167 14.16 -4.77 -10.82
N ASP A 168 14.34 -3.66 -10.11
CA ASP A 168 15.65 -3.29 -9.56
C ASP A 168 15.72 -3.91 -8.17
N ALA A 169 16.38 -5.05 -8.07
CA ALA A 169 16.58 -5.78 -6.82
C ALA A 169 18.08 -5.95 -6.59
N ASP A 170 18.76 -4.87 -6.21
CA ASP A 170 20.06 -4.99 -5.54
C ASP A 170 19.83 -5.31 -4.06
N TYR A 171 19.24 -6.49 -3.82
CA TYR A 171 19.20 -7.09 -2.48
C TYR A 171 20.61 -7.64 -2.21
N ALA A 172 21.43 -6.82 -1.56
CA ALA A 172 22.81 -7.10 -1.18
C ALA A 172 23.79 -7.21 -2.36
N GLY A 173 24.30 -6.07 -2.80
CA GLY A 173 25.69 -5.99 -3.25
C GLY A 173 26.64 -6.34 -2.09
N SER A 174 26.70 -7.62 -1.71
CA SER A 174 27.76 -8.16 -0.87
C SER A 174 28.74 -8.88 -1.78
N LYS A 175 29.93 -8.29 -1.94
CA LYS A 175 31.14 -9.10 -1.92
C LYS A 175 31.42 -9.54 -0.50
#